data_AF-A0A1F6CVL6-F1
#
_entry.id   AF-A0A1F6CVL6-F1
#
_cell.length_a   1.000
_cell.length_b   1.000
_cell.length_c   1.000
_cell.angle_alpha   90.00
_cell.angle_beta   90.00
_cell.angle_gamma   90.00
#
_symmetry.space_group_name_H-M   'P 1'
#
loop_
_entity.id
_entity.type
_entity.pdbx_description
1 polymer ?
#
loop_
_entity_poly.entity_id
_entity_poly.type
_entity_poly.pdbx_seq_one_letter_code
_entity_poly.pdbx_strand_id
1 'polypeptide(L)'
;MGEIIQRIVWFAIVASACAYATFLVAGSIVNAQASGAYEPILIRDELAPGAHHLSGMIMVPTPCDELTVRTETLSISTYVLVFNTWHEPTVTCAQDETPRYFRAVLFAPAAGVQFSATLDGVGLPIVVLPVVKGPPRQALVSTEDGRRARAGH
;
A
#
# COMPACT_ATOMS: atom_id res chain seq x y z
N MET A 1 -42.17 46.85 7.95
CA MET A 1 -42.18 45.60 7.16
C MET A 1 -40.92 45.41 6.31
N GLY A 2 -40.40 46.43 5.62
CA GLY A 2 -39.20 46.30 4.78
C GLY A 2 -37.93 45.81 5.48
N GLU A 3 -37.68 46.27 6.71
CA GLU A 3 -36.48 45.90 7.47
C GLU A 3 -36.47 44.41 7.89
N ILE A 4 -37.64 43.84 8.16
CA ILE A 4 -37.81 42.41 8.51
C ILE A 4 -37.57 41.56 7.26
N ILE A 5 -38.11 41.96 6.11
CA ILE A 5 -37.92 41.26 4.83
C ILE A 5 -36.45 41.27 4.43
N GLN A 6 -35.76 42.39 4.60
CA GLN A 6 -34.33 42.51 4.29
C GLN A 6 -33.47 41.56 5.13
N ARG A 7 -33.78 41.42 6.43
CA ARG A 7 -33.07 40.48 7.31
C ARG A 7 -33.30 39.03 6.88
N ILE A 8 -34.54 38.67 6.54
CA ILE A 8 -34.88 37.32 6.07
C ILE A 8 -34.12 36.97 4.77
N VAL A 9 -34.08 37.89 3.81
CA VAL A 9 -33.32 37.71 2.56
C VAL A 9 -31.82 37.53 2.84
N TRP A 10 -31.26 38.34 3.75
CA TRP A 10 -29.85 38.21 4.13
C TRP A 10 -29.53 36.85 4.75
N PHE A 11 -30.38 36.36 5.65
CA PHE A 11 -30.20 35.03 6.24
C PHE A 11 -30.30 33.91 5.20
N ALA A 12 -31.21 34.01 4.23
CA ALA A 12 -31.34 33.01 3.17
C ALA A 12 -30.08 32.94 2.29
N ILE A 13 -29.49 34.10 1.96
CA ILE A 13 -28.24 34.17 1.18
C ILE A 13 -27.09 33.53 1.94
N VAL A 14 -26.91 33.90 3.22
CA VAL A 14 -25.83 33.36 4.06
C VAL A 14 -25.99 31.85 4.26
N ALA A 15 -27.21 31.38 4.54
CA ALA A 15 -27.48 29.95 4.71
C ALA A 15 -27.19 29.16 3.43
N SER A 16 -27.56 29.69 2.27
CA SER A 16 -27.30 29.07 0.96
C SER A 16 -25.80 29.01 0.66
N ALA A 17 -25.06 30.08 0.97
CA ALA A 17 -23.61 30.13 0.81
C ALA A 17 -22.91 29.10 1.72
N CYS A 18 -23.33 28.99 2.99
CA CYS A 18 -22.80 27.99 3.92
C CYS A 18 -23.12 26.54 3.47
N ALA A 19 -24.33 26.29 2.99
CA ALA A 19 -24.73 24.99 2.46
C ALA A 19 -23.90 24.60 1.22
N TYR A 20 -23.66 25.55 0.31
CA TYR A 20 -22.84 25.31 -0.87
C TYR A 20 -21.37 25.08 -0.51
N ALA A 21 -20.82 25.86 0.42
CA ALA A 21 -19.45 25.69 0.90
C ALA A 21 -19.25 24.31 1.56
N THR A 22 -20.19 23.89 2.41
CA THR A 22 -20.15 22.55 3.04
C THR A 22 -20.30 21.44 2.01
N PHE A 23 -21.16 21.59 1.01
CA PHE A 23 -21.28 20.65 -0.11
C PHE A 23 -19.98 20.53 -0.91
N LEU A 24 -19.29 21.64 -1.21
CA LEU A 24 -18.00 21.61 -1.91
C LEU A 24 -16.91 20.94 -1.09
N VAL A 25 -16.83 21.22 0.21
CA VAL A 25 -15.82 20.63 1.10
C VAL A 25 -16.09 19.13 1.32
N ALA A 26 -17.32 18.75 1.66
CA ALA A 26 -17.67 17.35 1.84
C ALA A 26 -17.62 16.57 0.51
N GLY A 27 -18.09 17.17 -0.58
CA GLY A 27 -18.07 16.58 -1.91
C GLY A 27 -16.66 16.33 -2.44
N SER A 28 -15.72 17.26 -2.21
CA SER A 28 -14.31 17.07 -2.58
C SER A 28 -13.63 15.95 -1.78
N ILE A 29 -13.95 15.81 -0.49
CA ILE A 29 -13.46 14.71 0.35
C ILE A 29 -14.00 13.36 -0.12
N VAL A 30 -15.30 13.28 -0.45
CA VAL A 30 -15.93 12.03 -0.92
C VAL A 30 -15.45 11.64 -2.32
N ASN A 31 -15.30 12.60 -3.23
CA ASN A 31 -14.85 12.30 -4.59
C ASN A 31 -13.37 11.86 -4.64
N ALA A 32 -12.55 12.35 -3.70
CA ALA A 32 -11.19 11.86 -3.51
C ALA A 32 -11.15 10.37 -3.09
N GLN A 33 -12.14 9.88 -2.33
CA GLN A 33 -12.20 8.49 -1.87
C GLN A 33 -12.78 7.51 -2.92
N ALA A 34 -13.44 8.01 -3.96
CA ALA A 34 -14.23 7.21 -4.90
C ALA A 34 -13.56 6.96 -6.27
N SER A 35 -12.50 7.69 -6.62
CA SER A 35 -11.66 7.28 -7.75
C SER A 35 -10.88 6.04 -7.32
N GLY A 36 -10.74 5.03 -8.18
CA GLY A 36 -10.03 3.77 -7.89
C GLY A 36 -8.54 3.91 -7.49
N ALA A 37 -8.07 5.10 -7.16
CA ALA A 37 -6.74 5.44 -6.65
C ALA A 37 -6.45 4.93 -5.22
N TYR A 38 -7.36 4.16 -4.62
CA TYR A 38 -7.26 3.65 -3.25
C TYR A 38 -7.12 2.13 -3.14
N GLU A 39 -6.83 1.43 -4.24
CA GLU A 39 -6.51 0.01 -4.11
C GLU A 39 -5.15 -0.11 -3.36
N PRO A 40 -5.15 -0.64 -2.12
CA PRO A 40 -3.96 -0.60 -1.31
C PRO A 40 -2.93 -1.55 -1.90
N ILE A 41 -1.69 -1.09 -1.98
CA ILE A 41 -0.61 -1.94 -2.45
C ILE A 41 -0.30 -2.99 -1.40
N LEU A 42 -0.36 -4.24 -1.82
CA LEU A 42 -0.06 -5.38 -0.96
C LEU A 42 1.45 -5.59 -0.88
N ILE A 43 1.98 -5.45 0.33
CA ILE A 43 3.38 -5.72 0.65
C ILE A 43 3.43 -7.00 1.46
N ARG A 44 4.23 -7.96 1.02
CA ARG A 44 4.53 -9.19 1.75
C ARG A 44 5.69 -8.92 2.69
N ASP A 45 5.50 -9.25 3.95
CA ASP A 45 6.53 -9.16 4.98
C ASP A 45 6.96 -10.56 5.42
N GLU A 46 8.14 -10.96 4.99
CA GLU A 46 8.79 -12.16 5.50
C GLU A 46 9.61 -11.80 6.75
N LEU A 47 9.11 -12.22 7.91
CA LEU A 47 9.73 -11.90 9.18
C LEU A 47 10.93 -12.81 9.46
N ALA A 48 12.09 -12.20 9.64
CA ALA A 48 13.31 -12.83 10.11
C ALA A 48 13.68 -12.28 11.51
N PRO A 49 14.56 -12.95 12.26
CA PRO A 49 15.00 -12.45 13.57
C PRO A 49 15.61 -11.04 13.46
N GLY A 50 14.87 -10.03 13.95
CA GLY A 50 15.29 -8.63 13.94
C GLY A 50 15.24 -7.92 12.58
N ALA A 51 14.58 -8.52 11.58
CA ALA A 51 14.46 -7.93 10.25
C ALA A 51 13.13 -8.26 9.56
N HIS A 52 12.59 -7.28 8.85
CA HIS A 52 11.45 -7.40 7.96
C HIS A 52 11.95 -7.46 6.52
N HIS A 53 11.63 -8.53 5.80
CA HIS A 53 11.92 -8.64 4.38
C HIS A 53 10.66 -8.30 3.59
N LEU A 54 10.58 -7.05 3.17
CA LEU A 54 9.43 -6.48 2.48
C LEU A 54 9.55 -6.70 0.98
N SER A 55 8.47 -7.15 0.33
CA SER A 55 8.42 -7.34 -1.12
C SER A 55 7.03 -7.07 -1.66
N GLY A 56 6.94 -6.65 -2.91
CA GLY A 56 5.65 -6.34 -3.53
C GLY A 56 5.80 -5.85 -4.96
N MET A 57 4.69 -5.38 -5.52
CA MET A 57 4.65 -4.76 -6.85
C MET A 57 3.97 -3.40 -6.75
N ILE A 58 4.51 -2.41 -7.46
CA ILE A 58 3.97 -1.05 -7.53
C ILE A 58 3.78 -0.68 -8.99
N MET A 59 2.67 -0.02 -9.31
CA MET A 59 2.46 0.54 -10.64
C MET A 59 3.31 1.80 -10.79
N VAL A 60 4.17 1.84 -11.81
CA VAL A 60 4.93 3.03 -12.18
C VAL A 60 4.31 3.68 -13.42
N PRO A 61 4.44 5.01 -13.59
CA PRO A 61 3.75 5.74 -14.66
C PRO A 61 4.10 5.28 -16.08
N THR A 62 5.36 4.88 -16.31
CA THR A 62 5.82 4.45 -17.64
C THR A 62 6.70 3.20 -17.56
N PRO A 63 6.76 2.37 -18.63
CA PRO A 63 7.62 1.18 -18.68
C PRO A 63 9.11 1.47 -18.67
N CYS A 64 9.52 2.73 -18.83
CA CYS A 64 10.92 3.14 -18.76
C CYS A 64 11.31 3.66 -17.39
N ASP A 65 10.34 3.82 -16.49
CA ASP A 65 10.65 4.26 -15.14
C ASP A 65 11.35 3.12 -14.39
N GLU A 66 12.52 3.45 -13.86
CA GLU A 66 13.21 2.64 -12.88
C GLU A 66 12.66 2.94 -11.50
N LEU A 67 12.36 1.88 -10.74
CA LEU A 67 11.88 2.01 -9.37
C LEU A 67 13.02 1.76 -8.39
N THR A 68 13.27 2.73 -7.51
CA THR A 68 14.17 2.56 -6.38
C THR A 68 13.39 2.60 -5.07
N VAL A 69 13.76 1.74 -4.13
CA VAL A 69 13.15 1.69 -2.79
C VAL A 69 14.19 1.99 -1.73
N ARG A 70 13.83 2.84 -0.78
CA ARG A 70 14.61 3.14 0.42
C ARG A 70 13.71 3.05 1.64
N THR A 71 14.28 2.70 2.78
CA THR A 71 13.55 2.65 4.05
C THR A 71 14.06 3.76 4.96
N GLU A 72 13.15 4.59 5.45
CA GLU A 72 13.44 5.66 6.39
C GLU A 72 12.75 5.40 7.73
N THR A 73 13.41 5.79 8.81
CA THR A 73 12.87 5.66 10.17
C THR A 73 12.32 7.02 10.61
N LEU A 74 11.01 7.11 10.79
CA LEU A 74 10.37 8.32 11.34
C LEU A 74 10.34 8.30 12.87
N SER A 75 10.16 7.12 13.45
CA SER A 75 10.11 6.92 14.90
C SER A 75 10.60 5.52 15.26
N ILE A 76 10.64 5.20 16.56
CA ILE A 76 11.05 3.89 17.09
C ILE A 76 10.17 2.75 16.53
N SER A 77 8.93 3.06 16.16
CA SER A 77 7.94 2.08 15.67
C SER A 77 7.41 2.41 14.27
N THR A 78 7.80 3.52 13.66
CA THR A 78 7.22 3.99 12.40
C THR A 78 8.29 4.07 11.33
N TYR A 79 8.08 3.34 10.24
CA TYR A 79 9.01 3.23 9.13
C TYR A 79 8.30 3.57 7.82
N VAL A 80 9.03 4.24 6.93
CA VAL A 80 8.52 4.69 5.64
C VAL A 80 9.29 3.98 4.53
N LEU A 81 8.57 3.40 3.59
CA LEU A 81 9.12 2.96 2.32
C LEU A 81 9.04 4.13 1.33
N VAL A 82 10.20 4.69 0.99
CA VAL A 82 10.32 5.77 0.01
C VAL A 82 10.63 5.15 -1.34
N PHE A 83 9.65 5.20 -2.22
CA PHE A 83 9.77 4.80 -3.62
C PHE A 83 10.07 6.04 -4.46
N ASN A 84 11.12 5.97 -5.27
CA ASN A 84 11.41 7.01 -6.25
C ASN A 84 11.48 6.39 -7.64
N THR A 85 10.87 7.07 -8.60
CA THR A 85 10.96 6.73 -10.02
C THR A 85 12.04 7.56 -10.70
N TRP A 86 12.75 6.94 -11.63
CA TRP A 86 13.67 7.64 -12.50
C TRP A 86 13.38 7.28 -13.97
N HIS A 87 13.03 8.29 -14.77
CA HIS A 87 12.67 8.23 -16.17
C HIS A 87 13.83 8.56 -17.13
N GLU A 88 14.39 7.58 -17.84
CA GLU A 88 15.44 7.83 -18.83
C GLU A 88 15.01 8.86 -19.90
N PRO A 89 15.65 10.05 -20.00
CA PRO A 89 15.15 11.18 -20.80
C PRO A 89 15.45 11.01 -22.29
N THR A 90 16.27 10.02 -22.64
CA THR A 90 16.70 9.73 -24.01
C THR A 90 15.74 8.78 -24.73
N VAL A 91 14.79 8.17 -24.02
CA VAL A 91 13.87 7.15 -24.56
C VAL A 91 12.44 7.70 -24.54
N THR A 92 11.78 7.65 -25.70
CA THR A 92 10.34 7.94 -25.75
C THR A 92 9.56 6.70 -25.36
N CYS A 93 8.83 6.78 -24.25
CA CYS A 93 8.15 5.65 -23.65
C CYS A 93 6.64 5.76 -23.82
N ALA A 94 5.97 4.61 -23.92
CA ALA A 94 4.51 4.57 -23.87
C ALA A 94 4.03 5.13 -22.51
N GLN A 95 2.95 5.91 -22.53
CA GLN A 95 2.30 6.38 -21.32
C GLN A 95 1.32 5.31 -20.85
N ASP A 96 1.87 4.21 -20.34
CA ASP A 96 1.12 3.06 -19.87
C ASP A 96 1.68 2.60 -18.51
N GLU A 97 0.78 2.44 -17.54
CA GLU A 97 1.16 2.09 -16.18
C GLU A 97 1.66 0.65 -16.15
N THR A 98 2.85 0.42 -15.59
CA THR A 98 3.44 -0.92 -15.56
C THR A 98 3.81 -1.37 -14.15
N PRO A 99 3.60 -2.66 -13.81
CA PRO A 99 3.96 -3.18 -12.50
C PRO A 99 5.48 -3.36 -12.40
N ARG A 100 6.07 -2.83 -11.32
CA ARG A 100 7.47 -3.00 -10.94
C ARG A 100 7.58 -3.70 -9.60
N TYR A 101 8.37 -4.77 -9.60
CA TYR A 101 8.68 -5.48 -8.37
C TYR A 101 9.70 -4.71 -7.53
N PHE A 102 9.53 -4.73 -6.21
CA PHE A 102 10.51 -4.20 -5.27
C PHE A 102 10.81 -5.20 -4.16
N ARG A 103 11.98 -5.03 -3.55
CA ARG A 103 12.38 -5.75 -2.34
C ARG A 103 13.18 -4.81 -1.44
N ALA A 104 12.84 -4.79 -0.17
CA ALA A 104 13.54 -4.02 0.85
C ALA A 104 13.79 -4.87 2.09
N VAL A 105 14.86 -4.57 2.81
CA VAL A 105 15.16 -5.19 4.11
C VAL A 105 15.21 -4.08 5.14
N LEU A 106 14.37 -4.17 6.15
CA LEU A 106 14.33 -3.22 7.25
C LEU A 106 14.71 -3.94 8.55
N PHE A 107 15.61 -3.35 9.33
CA PHE A 107 15.96 -3.84 10.65
C PHE A 107 15.08 -3.18 11.71
N ALA A 108 14.10 -3.92 12.22
CA ALA A 108 13.12 -3.44 13.19
C ALA A 108 12.60 -4.58 14.09
N PRO A 109 11.96 -4.25 15.23
CA PRO A 109 11.33 -5.25 16.10
C PRO A 109 10.20 -5.99 15.37
N ALA A 110 10.05 -7.28 15.69
CA ALA A 110 9.08 -8.17 15.05
C ALA A 110 7.59 -7.76 15.18
N ALA A 111 7.27 -6.89 16.13
CA ALA A 111 5.90 -6.49 16.43
C ALA A 111 5.84 -5.02 16.86
N GLY A 112 4.66 -4.42 16.71
CA GLY A 112 4.42 -3.03 17.09
C GLY A 112 5.00 -2.01 16.10
N VAL A 113 5.36 -2.45 14.88
CA VAL A 113 5.84 -1.57 13.82
C VAL A 113 4.71 -1.15 12.89
N GLN A 114 4.76 0.09 12.44
CA GLN A 114 3.85 0.68 11.48
C GLN A 114 4.64 1.05 10.23
N PHE A 115 4.05 0.74 9.07
CA PHE A 115 4.62 1.03 7.78
C PHE A 115 3.76 2.06 7.05
N SER A 116 4.40 3.03 6.44
CA SER A 116 3.80 3.89 5.42
C SER A 116 4.66 3.88 4.16
N ALA A 117 4.13 4.32 3.04
CA ALA A 117 4.88 4.42 1.80
C ALA A 117 4.66 5.76 1.10
N THR A 118 5.65 6.17 0.33
CA THR A 118 5.56 7.30 -0.59
C THR A 118 6.09 6.91 -1.96
N LEU A 119 5.49 7.42 -3.03
CA LEU A 119 5.99 7.35 -4.40
C LEU A 119 6.26 8.77 -4.88
N ASP A 120 7.52 9.11 -5.13
CA ASP A 120 7.95 10.45 -5.57
C ASP A 120 7.45 11.58 -4.64
N GLY A 121 7.40 11.28 -3.34
CA GLY A 121 6.92 12.19 -2.29
C GLY A 121 5.41 12.19 -2.07
N VAL A 122 4.63 11.49 -2.89
CA VAL A 122 3.16 11.34 -2.72
C VAL A 122 2.87 10.13 -1.83
N GLY A 123 2.01 10.29 -0.83
CA GLY A 123 1.61 9.19 0.06
C GLY A 123 0.88 8.08 -0.68
N LEU A 124 1.30 6.83 -0.44
CA LEU A 124 0.78 5.65 -1.12
C LEU A 124 0.10 4.72 -0.11
N PRO A 125 -1.18 4.35 -0.30
CA PRO A 125 -1.86 3.44 0.60
C PRO A 125 -1.27 2.03 0.48
N ILE A 126 -0.76 1.49 1.59
CA ILE A 126 -0.15 0.16 1.64
C ILE A 126 -0.82 -0.71 2.71
N VAL A 127 -0.86 -2.01 2.45
CA VAL A 127 -1.23 -3.02 3.42
C VAL A 127 -0.11 -4.05 3.49
N VAL A 128 0.50 -4.16 4.68
CA VAL A 128 1.58 -5.11 4.93
C VAL A 128 1.00 -6.40 5.49
N LEU A 129 1.23 -7.49 4.78
CA LEU A 129 0.76 -8.83 5.11
C LEU A 129 1.95 -9.69 5.59
N PRO A 130 1.93 -10.16 6.85
CA PRO A 130 2.97 -11.06 7.32
C PRO A 130 2.86 -12.42 6.63
N VAL A 131 3.96 -12.89 6.06
CA VAL A 131 4.08 -14.24 5.51
C VAL A 131 4.38 -15.19 6.67
N VAL A 132 3.33 -15.75 7.25
CA VAL A 132 3.49 -16.83 8.22
C VAL A 132 4.00 -18.05 7.46
N LYS A 133 5.29 -18.39 7.62
CA LYS A 133 5.78 -19.72 7.25
C LYS A 133 5.00 -20.73 8.07
N GLY A 134 4.02 -21.39 7.45
CA GLY A 134 3.32 -22.52 8.05
C GLY A 134 4.34 -23.57 8.51
N PRO A 135 3.96 -24.44 9.47
CA PRO A 135 4.85 -25.52 9.88
C PRO A 135 5.29 -26.33 8.65
N PRO A 136 6.56 -26.79 8.60
CA PRO A 136 7.02 -27.60 7.49
C PRO A 136 6.03 -28.76 7.32
N ARG A 137 5.47 -28.90 6.11
CA ARG A 137 4.77 -30.14 5.73
C ARG A 137 5.78 -31.26 5.96
N GLN A 138 5.67 -31.94 7.10
CA GLN A 138 6.39 -33.18 7.33
C GLN A 138 6.06 -34.04 6.11
N ALA A 139 7.10 -34.37 5.35
CA ALA A 139 7.00 -35.35 4.30
C ALA A 139 6.29 -36.56 4.91
N LEU A 140 5.12 -36.89 4.37
CA LEU A 140 4.54 -38.22 4.52
C LEU A 140 5.56 -39.17 3.88
N VAL A 141 6.54 -39.58 4.68
CA VAL A 141 7.40 -40.72 4.40
C VAL A 141 6.43 -41.89 4.36
N SER A 142 6.08 -42.31 3.14
CA SER A 142 5.44 -43.58 2.89
C SER A 142 6.37 -44.66 3.43
N THR A 143 6.12 -45.14 4.64
CA THR A 143 6.62 -46.42 5.13
C THR A 143 5.94 -47.52 4.30
N GLU A 144 6.44 -47.70 3.08
CA GLU A 144 6.20 -48.86 2.25
C GLU A 144 7.49 -49.70 2.19
N ASP A 145 8.02 -50.02 3.36
CA ASP A 145 9.02 -51.07 3.51
C ASP A 145 8.53 -52.03 4.59
N GLY A 146 8.41 -53.32 4.24
CA GLY A 146 7.97 -54.34 5.18
C GLY A 146 7.02 -55.43 4.67
N ARG A 147 7.11 -55.87 3.40
CA ARG A 147 6.53 -57.19 3.04
C ARG A 147 7.08 -57.87 1.78
N ARG A 148 8.40 -58.02 1.63
CA ARG A 148 8.99 -59.02 0.71
C ARG A 148 10.26 -59.67 1.28
N ALA A 149 10.12 -60.33 2.41
CA ALA A 149 11.10 -61.33 2.85
C ALA A 149 10.40 -62.36 3.73
N ARG A 150 9.88 -63.43 3.11
CA ARG A 150 9.72 -64.80 3.63
C ARG A 150 8.64 -65.55 2.84
N ALA A 151 9.09 -66.28 1.84
CA ALA A 151 8.52 -67.59 1.51
C ALA A 151 9.64 -68.35 0.78
N GLY A 152 10.43 -69.09 1.56
CA GLY A 152 11.12 -70.25 1.04
C GLY A 152 10.20 -71.46 1.19
N HIS A 153 10.07 -72.24 0.12
CA HIS A 153 10.22 -73.69 0.12
C HIS A 153 10.24 -74.22 -1.31
#